data_AF-A0A7Y1TW33-F1
#
_entry.id   AF-A0A7Y1TW33-F1
#
_cell.length_a   1.000
_cell.length_b   1.000
_cell.length_c   1.000
_cell.angle_alpha   90.00
_cell.angle_beta   90.00
_cell.angle_gamma   90.00
#
_symmetry.space_group_name_H-M   'P 1'
#
loop_
_entity.id
_entity.type
_entity.pdbx_description
1 polymer ?
#
loop_
_entity_poly.entity_id
_entity_poly.type
_entity_poly.pdbx_seq_one_letter_code
_entity_poly.pdbx_strand_id
1 'polypeptide(L)'
;MKPIRLFPVVAFAVALLGASSLWLMYRVWQGQRPVDEHAQEQLSDQGAMNQREMQGKLTEQVSGTLSTLQQERMDSPLGLAMFRKCLEWTEFNERHASDTTLAHERQACSEYREYVRSGELPPEN
;
A
#
# COMPACT_ATOMS: atom_id res chain seq x y z
N MET A 1 -62.88 10.14 42.56
CA MET A 1 -61.80 9.88 41.58
C MET A 1 -61.41 11.23 40.94
N LYS A 2 -60.20 11.74 41.18
CA LYS A 2 -59.74 13.04 40.65
C LYS A 2 -58.99 12.82 39.33
N PRO A 3 -59.34 13.52 38.23
CA PRO A 3 -58.63 13.36 36.96
C PRO A 3 -57.24 13.99 37.07
N ILE A 4 -56.21 13.16 36.87
CA ILE A 4 -54.81 13.59 36.79
C ILE A 4 -54.69 14.45 35.52
N ARG A 5 -54.48 15.75 35.70
CA ARG A 5 -54.23 16.68 34.60
C ARG A 5 -52.85 16.36 34.03
N LEU A 6 -52.80 15.60 32.95
CA LEU A 6 -51.56 15.21 32.22
C LEU A 6 -50.96 16.37 31.40
N PHE A 7 -51.73 17.42 31.14
CA PHE A 7 -51.33 18.58 30.36
C PHE A 7 -50.06 19.32 30.83
N PRO A 8 -49.88 19.66 32.12
CA PRO A 8 -48.68 20.37 32.59
C PRO A 8 -47.41 19.53 32.47
N VAL A 9 -47.51 18.20 32.58
CA VAL A 9 -46.35 17.30 32.50
C VAL A 9 -45.82 17.23 31.07
N VAL A 10 -46.74 17.15 30.09
CA VAL A 10 -46.38 17.14 28.67
C VAL A 10 -45.77 18.49 28.25
N ALA A 11 -46.34 19.61 28.71
CA ALA A 11 -45.80 20.93 28.41
C ALA A 11 -44.37 21.13 28.96
N PHE A 12 -44.10 20.62 30.17
CA PHE A 12 -42.76 20.68 30.77
C PHE A 12 -41.75 19.81 30.00
N ALA A 13 -42.15 18.61 29.57
CA ALA A 13 -41.28 17.73 28.79
C ALA A 13 -40.90 18.35 27.44
N VAL A 14 -41.85 18.99 26.75
CA VAL A 14 -41.60 19.67 25.46
C VAL A 14 -40.66 20.88 25.64
N ALA A 15 -40.83 21.65 26.72
CA ALA A 15 -39.95 22.78 27.01
C ALA A 15 -38.50 22.34 27.29
N LEU A 16 -38.32 21.24 28.02
CA LEU A 16 -36.99 20.67 28.29
C LEU A 16 -36.30 20.15 27.02
N LEU A 17 -37.06 19.49 26.14
CA LEU A 17 -36.53 19.03 24.85
C LEU A 17 -36.10 20.21 23.96
N GLY A 18 -36.92 21.26 23.87
CA GLY A 18 -36.58 22.46 23.09
C GLY A 18 -35.35 23.23 23.63
N ALA A 19 -35.20 23.31 24.96
CA ALA A 19 -34.03 23.95 25.56
C ALA A 19 -32.73 23.15 25.30
N SER A 20 -32.82 21.82 25.36
CA SER A 20 -31.67 20.93 25.08
C SER A 20 -31.24 21.00 23.61
N SER A 21 -32.18 21.08 22.67
CA SER A 21 -31.87 21.18 21.24
C SER A 21 -31.21 22.52 20.88
N LEU A 22 -31.69 23.63 21.47
CA LEU A 22 -31.09 24.95 21.27
C LEU A 22 -29.66 25.03 21.84
N TRP A 23 -29.42 24.38 22.99
CA TRP A 23 -28.09 24.32 23.59
C TRP A 23 -27.10 23.50 22.76
N LEU A 24 -27.53 22.36 22.21
CA LEU A 24 -26.72 21.54 21.32
C LEU A 24 -26.39 22.28 20.01
N MET A 25 -27.37 22.97 19.40
CA MET A 25 -27.12 23.80 18.22
C MET A 25 -26.15 24.93 18.50
N TYR A 26 -26.28 25.61 19.65
CA TYR A 26 -25.36 26.69 20.04
C TYR A 26 -23.93 26.18 20.26
N ARG A 27 -23.77 24.98 20.85
CA ARG A 27 -22.47 24.30 20.99
C ARG A 27 -21.83 23.98 19.64
N VAL A 28 -22.61 23.48 18.68
CA VAL A 28 -22.12 23.15 17.34
C VAL A 28 -21.72 24.42 16.58
N TRP A 29 -22.50 25.50 16.72
CA TRP A 29 -22.20 26.78 16.07
C TRP A 29 -20.97 27.47 16.66
N GLN A 30 -20.75 27.39 17.99
CA GLN A 30 -19.50 27.86 18.61
C GLN A 30 -18.28 27.00 18.25
N GLY A 31 -18.48 25.73 17.87
CA GLY A 31 -17.41 24.83 17.43
C GLY A 31 -16.94 25.08 15.99
N GLN A 32 -17.73 25.78 15.17
CA GLN A 32 -17.33 26.23 13.82
C GLN A 32 -16.56 27.55 13.88
N ARG A 33 -15.51 27.62 14.70
CA ARG A 33 -14.48 28.63 14.43
C ARG A 33 -13.87 28.28 13.07
N PRO A 34 -13.60 29.26 12.19
CA PRO A 34 -12.80 28.99 11.01
C PRO A 34 -11.52 28.35 11.50
N VAL A 35 -11.21 27.16 11.00
CA VAL A 35 -9.91 26.54 11.23
C VAL A 35 -8.90 27.56 10.69
N ASP A 36 -8.12 28.17 11.58
CA ASP A 36 -7.06 29.09 11.18
C ASP A 36 -6.23 28.36 10.12
N GLU A 37 -6.02 28.97 8.95
CA GLU A 37 -5.31 28.35 7.83
C GLU A 37 -3.93 27.81 8.27
N HIS A 38 -3.31 28.46 9.27
CA HIS A 38 -2.07 28.00 9.91
C HIS A 38 -2.20 26.71 10.75
N ALA A 39 -3.35 26.43 11.37
CA ALA A 39 -3.58 25.16 12.07
C ALA A 39 -3.86 24.01 11.09
N GLN A 40 -4.42 24.32 9.91
CA GLN A 40 -4.66 23.35 8.84
C GLN A 40 -3.37 22.95 8.13
N GLU A 41 -2.44 23.89 7.90
CA GLU A 41 -1.11 23.59 7.37
C GLU A 41 -0.31 22.68 8.32
N GLN A 42 -0.35 22.92 9.64
CA GLN A 42 0.38 22.08 10.61
C GLN A 42 -0.15 20.64 10.67
N LEU A 43 -1.47 20.45 10.56
CA LEU A 43 -2.08 19.12 10.48
C LEU A 43 -1.80 18.42 9.15
N SER A 44 -1.75 19.18 8.05
CA SER A 44 -1.39 18.67 6.72
C SER A 44 0.08 18.23 6.66
N ASP A 45 0.99 19.02 7.21
CA ASP A 45 2.43 18.69 7.26
C ASP A 45 2.71 17.49 8.18
N GLN A 46 2.05 17.41 9.34
CA GLN A 46 2.15 16.21 10.19
C GLN A 46 1.55 14.97 9.54
N GLY A 47 0.42 15.10 8.84
CA GLY A 47 -0.19 14.02 8.07
C GLY A 47 0.72 13.54 6.92
N ALA A 48 1.32 14.47 6.19
CA ALA A 48 2.24 14.18 5.09
C ALA A 48 3.55 13.52 5.58
N MET A 49 4.08 13.95 6.73
CA MET A 49 5.26 13.31 7.33
C MET A 49 4.97 11.89 7.83
N ASN A 50 3.85 11.67 8.51
CA ASN A 50 3.45 10.32 8.96
C ASN A 50 3.16 9.37 7.78
N GLN A 51 2.57 9.87 6.69
CA GLN A 51 2.37 9.05 5.48
C GLN A 51 3.69 8.69 4.80
N ARG A 52 4.63 9.64 4.69
CA ARG A 52 5.95 9.38 4.11
C ARG A 52 6.77 8.39 4.95
N GLU A 53 6.69 8.48 6.27
CA GLU A 53 7.40 7.54 7.16
C GLU A 53 6.80 6.12 7.08
N MET A 54 5.48 5.99 7.05
CA MET A 54 4.83 4.69 6.84
C MET A 54 5.13 4.11 5.46
N GLN A 55 5.08 4.92 4.40
CA GLN A 55 5.47 4.50 3.05
C GLN A 55 6.95 4.10 2.99
N GLY A 56 7.83 4.84 3.65
CA GLY A 56 9.26 4.51 3.72
C GLY A 56 9.50 3.15 4.35
N LYS A 57 8.88 2.88 5.51
CA LYS A 57 9.00 1.59 6.21
C LYS A 57 8.41 0.43 5.41
N LEU A 58 7.26 0.62 4.76
CA LEU A 58 6.66 -0.38 3.86
C LEU A 58 7.57 -0.65 2.66
N THR A 59 8.17 0.38 2.07
CA THR A 59 9.06 0.24 0.91
C THR A 59 10.35 -0.50 1.30
N GLU A 60 10.94 -0.17 2.45
CA GLU A 60 12.16 -0.83 2.94
C GLU A 60 11.92 -2.29 3.33
N GLN A 61 10.78 -2.58 3.98
CA GLN A 61 10.44 -3.94 4.39
C GLN A 61 10.05 -4.84 3.21
N VAL A 62 9.35 -4.29 2.20
CA VAL A 62 9.06 -4.98 0.94
C VAL A 62 10.34 -5.17 0.13
N SER A 63 11.24 -4.17 0.10
CA SER A 63 12.51 -4.29 -0.62
C SER A 63 13.44 -5.32 0.00
N GLY A 64 13.49 -5.40 1.34
CA GLY A 64 14.28 -6.38 2.07
C GLY A 64 13.77 -7.82 1.90
N THR A 65 12.46 -8.03 1.88
CA THR A 65 11.87 -9.38 1.66
C THR A 65 11.91 -9.81 0.19
N LEU A 66 11.78 -8.86 -0.74
CA LEU A 66 11.92 -9.14 -2.17
C LEU A 66 13.36 -9.56 -2.51
N SER A 67 14.37 -8.90 -1.93
CA SER A 67 15.77 -9.25 -2.16
C SER A 67 16.14 -10.62 -1.60
N THR A 68 15.62 -11.00 -0.42
CA THR A 68 15.85 -12.34 0.13
C THR A 68 15.21 -13.43 -0.73
N LEU A 69 13.98 -13.22 -1.21
CA LEU A 69 13.31 -14.19 -2.09
C LEU A 69 14.01 -14.34 -3.45
N GLN A 70 14.51 -13.23 -4.02
CA GLN A 70 15.32 -13.29 -5.24
C GLN A 70 16.62 -14.05 -5.01
N GLN A 71 17.28 -13.83 -3.87
CA GLN A 71 18.49 -14.56 -3.49
C GLN A 71 18.22 -16.06 -3.35
N GLU A 72 17.16 -16.45 -2.64
CA GLU A 72 16.74 -17.85 -2.51
C GLU A 72 16.46 -18.50 -3.88
N ARG A 73 15.86 -17.77 -4.81
CA ARG A 73 15.62 -18.26 -6.18
C ARG A 73 16.92 -18.41 -6.96
N MET A 74 17.85 -17.46 -6.87
CA MET A 74 19.17 -17.57 -7.50
C MET A 74 19.93 -18.79 -6.97
N ASP A 75 19.87 -19.03 -5.66
CA ASP A 75 20.58 -20.13 -5.00
C ASP A 75 19.84 -21.48 -5.08
N SER A 76 18.60 -21.49 -5.59
CA SER A 76 17.82 -22.73 -5.79
C SER A 76 18.43 -23.62 -6.88
N PRO A 77 18.24 -24.96 -6.83
CA PRO A 77 18.74 -25.86 -7.87
C PRO A 77 18.28 -25.49 -9.28
N LEU A 78 17.04 -25.00 -9.41
CA LEU A 78 16.48 -24.51 -10.66
C LEU A 78 17.15 -23.21 -11.12
N GLY A 79 17.31 -22.24 -10.22
CA GLY A 79 18.00 -20.98 -10.51
C GLY A 79 19.43 -21.19 -11.00
N LEU A 80 20.17 -22.09 -10.35
CA LEU A 80 21.51 -22.48 -10.75
C LEU A 80 21.54 -23.18 -12.12
N ALA A 81 20.56 -24.05 -12.41
CA ALA A 81 20.45 -24.70 -13.71
C ALA A 81 20.17 -23.70 -14.85
N MET A 82 19.26 -22.75 -14.62
CA MET A 82 18.95 -21.69 -15.58
C MET A 82 20.12 -20.72 -15.78
N PHE A 83 20.82 -20.36 -14.69
CA PHE A 83 22.03 -19.57 -14.75
C PHE A 83 23.12 -20.25 -15.59
N ARG A 84 23.33 -21.57 -15.37
CA ARG A 84 24.27 -22.36 -16.17
C ARG A 84 23.90 -22.35 -17.66
N LYS A 85 22.62 -22.51 -18.01
CA LYS A 85 22.15 -22.44 -19.41
C LYS A 85 22.43 -21.07 -20.03
N CYS A 86 22.21 -19.98 -19.29
CA CYS A 86 22.57 -18.63 -19.75
C CYS A 86 24.07 -18.51 -20.01
N LEU A 87 24.93 -18.95 -19.09
CA LEU A 87 26.39 -18.94 -19.27
C LEU A 87 26.85 -19.77 -20.47
N GLU A 88 26.31 -20.99 -20.64
CA GLU A 88 26.63 -21.87 -21.77
C GLU A 88 26.34 -21.18 -23.10
N TRP A 89 25.18 -20.52 -23.23
CA TRP A 89 24.84 -19.78 -24.45
C TRP A 89 25.69 -18.53 -24.66
N THR A 90 26.04 -17.81 -23.58
CA THR A 90 26.96 -16.67 -23.67
C THR A 90 28.32 -17.12 -24.18
N GLU A 91 28.93 -18.14 -23.58
CA GLU A 91 30.22 -18.68 -24.02
C GLU A 91 30.17 -19.28 -25.44
N PHE A 92 29.02 -19.85 -25.82
CA PHE A 92 28.82 -20.38 -27.17
C PHE A 92 28.72 -19.24 -28.18
N ASN A 93 27.95 -18.19 -27.90
CA ASN A 93 27.83 -17.01 -28.75
C ASN A 93 29.17 -16.27 -28.89
N GLU A 94 29.96 -16.16 -27.82
CA GLU A 94 31.31 -15.58 -27.88
C GLU A 94 32.24 -16.33 -28.84
N ARG A 95 32.12 -17.66 -28.93
CA ARG A 95 32.93 -18.51 -29.82
C ARG A 95 32.33 -18.65 -31.22
N HIS A 96 31.01 -18.56 -31.33
CA HIS A 96 30.23 -18.84 -32.54
C HIS A 96 29.18 -17.74 -32.78
N ALA A 97 29.65 -16.49 -32.86
CA ALA A 97 28.78 -15.33 -32.95
C ALA A 97 27.91 -15.37 -34.20
N SER A 98 26.60 -15.35 -34.01
CA SER A 98 25.59 -15.31 -35.06
C SER A 98 24.28 -14.75 -34.50
N ASP A 99 23.37 -14.31 -35.36
CA ASP A 99 22.05 -13.84 -34.91
C ASP A 99 21.26 -14.94 -34.18
N THR A 100 21.46 -16.20 -34.57
CA THR A 100 20.79 -17.35 -33.96
C THR A 100 21.32 -17.62 -32.56
N THR A 101 22.65 -17.64 -32.39
CA THR A 101 23.29 -17.87 -31.09
C THR A 101 23.05 -16.71 -30.13
N LEU A 102 23.03 -15.47 -30.62
CA LEU A 102 22.63 -14.30 -29.85
C LEU A 102 21.17 -14.36 -29.41
N ALA A 103 20.26 -14.86 -30.25
CA ALA A 103 18.85 -15.03 -29.88
C ALA A 103 18.69 -16.04 -28.74
N HIS A 104 19.40 -17.17 -28.82
CA HIS A 104 19.37 -18.19 -27.75
C HIS A 104 20.01 -17.70 -26.44
N GLU A 105 21.12 -16.97 -26.51
CA GLU A 105 21.72 -16.31 -25.34
C GLU A 105 20.71 -15.37 -24.66
N ARG A 106 20.13 -14.46 -25.44
CA ARG A 106 19.15 -13.50 -24.91
C ARG A 106 17.95 -14.21 -24.28
N GLN A 107 17.46 -15.26 -24.94
CA GLN A 107 16.36 -16.06 -24.42
C GLN A 107 16.74 -16.69 -23.07
N ALA A 108 17.81 -17.49 -23.02
CA ALA A 108 18.22 -18.19 -21.80
C ALA A 108 18.48 -17.23 -20.62
N CYS A 109 19.14 -16.10 -20.87
CA CYS A 109 19.42 -15.11 -19.84
C CYS A 109 18.19 -14.28 -19.46
N SER A 110 17.21 -14.09 -20.36
CA SER A 110 15.93 -13.48 -20.01
C SER A 110 15.07 -14.40 -19.15
N GLU A 111 15.00 -15.70 -19.50
CA GLU A 111 14.31 -16.74 -18.75
C GLU A 111 14.83 -16.81 -17.31
N TYR A 112 16.16 -16.83 -17.12
CA TYR A 112 16.78 -16.80 -15.80
C TYR A 112 16.40 -15.54 -14.99
N ARG A 113 16.50 -14.35 -15.59
CA ARG A 113 16.15 -13.10 -14.90
C ARG A 113 14.69 -13.02 -14.53
N GLU A 114 13.81 -13.51 -15.39
CA GLU A 114 12.38 -13.55 -15.11
C GLU A 114 12.10 -14.46 -13.91
N TYR A 115 12.64 -15.68 -13.92
CA TYR A 115 12.50 -16.61 -12.81
C TYR A 115 13.01 -16.02 -11.49
N VAL A 116 14.18 -15.37 -11.48
CA VAL A 116 14.68 -14.71 -10.25
C VAL A 116 13.70 -13.63 -9.79
N ARG A 117 13.20 -12.80 -10.69
CA ARG A 117 12.31 -11.67 -10.38
C ARG A 117 10.93 -12.12 -9.90
N SER A 118 10.24 -12.96 -10.66
CA SER A 118 8.84 -13.34 -10.42
C SER A 118 8.70 -14.68 -9.69
N GLY A 119 9.66 -15.59 -9.84
CA GLY A 119 9.53 -16.99 -9.41
C GLY A 119 8.73 -17.85 -10.39
N GLU A 120 8.27 -17.29 -11.51
CA GLU A 120 7.51 -18.01 -12.52
C GLU A 120 8.45 -18.74 -13.48
N LEU A 121 8.06 -19.95 -13.87
CA LEU A 121 8.75 -20.70 -14.90
C LEU A 121 8.46 -20.07 -16.27
N PRO A 122 9.47 -19.95 -17.14
CA PRO A 122 9.23 -19.52 -18.51
C PRO A 122 8.36 -20.56 -19.24
N PRO A 123 7.52 -20.11 -20.19
CA PRO A 123 6.70 -21.03 -20.98
C PRO A 123 7.59 -22.03 -21.71
N GLU A 124 7.28 -23.31 -21.64
CA GLU A 124 7.96 -24.36 -22.41
C GLU A 124 7.68 -24.12 -23.90
N ASN A 125 8.70 -23.63 -24.62
CA ASN A 125 8.70 -23.48 -26.08
C ASN A 125 9.46 -24.64 -26.74
#